data_AF-A0A2N0AKW4-F1
#
_entry.id   AF-A0A2N0AKW4-F1
#
_cell.length_a   1.000
_cell.length_b   1.000
_cell.length_c   1.000
_cell.angle_alpha   90.00
_cell.angle_beta   90.00
_cell.angle_gamma   90.00
#
_symmetry.space_group_name_H-M   'P 1'
#
loop_
_entity.id
_entity.type
_entity.pdbx_description
1 polymer ?
#
loop_
_entity_poly.entity_id
_entity_poly.type
_entity_poly.pdbx_seq_one_letter_code
_entity_poly.pdbx_strand_id
1 'polypeptide(L)'
;MFKINRSVLLILVVLLLPVLYVSFLYVSRQEKRTTPVFPAQFIDSKKFCVGKEQKLFKFSPAETQKLQTILNSLEECTTIELSAGKFIFNNSLSISGTNGIILKGAGKKQTTIQFVNAGNVNGVDIEASHNFTIRDLQILDSPKNGLEIRLSENILIDSIDVTWSAHEGEAKKKNGAYGVYPVNVINVLLQNTDTSYASDAGLYVGQCINALVRNNRAEHNVMGLEIENTVNADVYDNIVTNNTGGFLAYDLNKNTIVSRNIRVHRNQIFGNNNPNFASTGIVKTVPAGVGMVLTSIRDIEIFDNVFGNNNTTDIGIMNGLVSETPNFSEWPMNNWRAHDIYLHDNTFQDGSGKAVDNGQTDEKSRPLGVLVKLVADALNEYQISQGKKAEPVPNIVYDGVEPGFTILVMTTWFGNQAGNANHICLKNNTKGKIQPSILDLNLPALLNNSEDPTKESIKTAVIKGETKIYRATDNPSYGGGPDAGFDCEGFQFEGLPVEFPKI
;
A
#
# COMPACT_ATOMS: atom_id res chain seq x y z
N MET A 1 24.15 -32.31 -46.88
CA MET A 1 22.92 -31.52 -46.61
C MET A 1 21.74 -32.46 -46.52
N PHE A 2 21.24 -32.75 -45.32
CA PHE A 2 20.02 -33.55 -45.15
C PHE A 2 18.81 -32.69 -45.55
N LYS A 3 18.10 -33.07 -46.62
CA LYS A 3 16.82 -32.45 -47.00
C LYS A 3 15.76 -32.93 -46.01
N ILE A 4 15.49 -32.14 -44.98
CA ILE A 4 14.33 -32.37 -44.12
C ILE A 4 13.08 -32.12 -44.97
N ASN A 5 12.21 -33.13 -45.04
CA ASN A 5 10.93 -33.04 -45.75
C ASN A 5 10.08 -31.91 -45.14
N ARG A 6 9.55 -31.01 -45.98
CA ARG A 6 8.70 -29.88 -45.55
C ARG A 6 7.55 -30.30 -44.65
N SER A 7 6.96 -31.48 -44.88
CA SER A 7 5.88 -32.02 -44.04
C SER A 7 6.37 -32.38 -42.63
N VAL A 8 7.60 -32.91 -42.51
CA VAL A 8 8.23 -33.24 -41.22
C VAL A 8 8.61 -31.98 -40.46
N LEU A 9 9.08 -30.95 -41.16
CA LEU A 9 9.36 -29.63 -40.57
C LEU A 9 8.08 -28.97 -40.04
N LEU A 10 6.98 -29.03 -40.80
CA LEU A 10 5.69 -28.47 -40.38
C LEU A 10 5.15 -29.18 -39.14
N ILE A 11 5.22 -30.51 -39.09
CA ILE A 11 4.80 -31.30 -37.92
C ILE A 11 5.66 -30.98 -36.70
N LEU A 12 6.99 -30.86 -36.87
CA LEU A 12 7.89 -30.46 -35.79
C LEU A 12 7.57 -29.06 -35.26
N VAL A 13 7.32 -28.09 -36.14
CA VAL A 13 6.97 -26.72 -35.74
C VAL A 13 5.64 -26.69 -34.98
N VAL A 14 4.61 -27.39 -35.47
CA VAL A 14 3.29 -27.45 -34.83
C VAL A 14 3.34 -28.17 -33.47
N LEU A 15 4.18 -29.19 -33.31
CA LEU A 15 4.33 -29.91 -32.04
C LEU A 15 5.25 -29.20 -31.04
N LEU A 16 6.29 -28.48 -31.52
CA LEU A 16 7.26 -27.80 -30.65
C LEU A 16 6.81 -26.40 -30.24
N LEU A 17 5.99 -25.70 -31.04
CA LEU A 17 5.49 -24.36 -30.70
C LEU A 17 4.74 -24.31 -29.37
N PRO A 18 3.79 -25.23 -29.07
CA PRO A 18 3.12 -25.27 -27.79
C PRO A 18 4.09 -25.56 -26.64
N VAL A 19 5.06 -26.45 -26.83
CA VAL A 19 6.05 -26.80 -25.81
C VAL A 19 7.01 -25.64 -25.55
N LEU A 20 7.46 -24.95 -26.59
CA LEU A 20 8.28 -23.74 -26.51
C LEU A 20 7.50 -22.60 -25.87
N TYR A 21 6.21 -22.46 -26.19
CA TYR A 21 5.33 -21.46 -25.60
C TYR A 21 5.08 -21.75 -24.11
N VAL A 22 4.79 -22.99 -23.73
CA VAL A 22 4.65 -23.41 -22.33
C VAL A 22 5.97 -23.28 -21.59
N SER A 23 7.11 -23.62 -22.21
CA SER A 23 8.44 -23.45 -21.61
C SER A 23 8.78 -21.97 -21.44
N PHE A 24 8.46 -21.13 -22.42
CA PHE A 24 8.63 -19.67 -22.33
C PHE A 24 7.75 -19.08 -21.24
N LEU A 25 6.48 -19.49 -21.14
CA LEU A 25 5.58 -19.11 -20.06
C LEU A 25 6.06 -19.60 -18.68
N TYR A 26 6.63 -20.80 -18.61
CA TYR A 26 7.19 -21.36 -17.38
C TYR A 26 8.45 -20.61 -16.94
N VAL A 27 9.34 -20.27 -17.87
CA VAL A 27 10.55 -19.46 -17.61
C VAL A 27 10.19 -18.01 -17.30
N SER A 28 9.20 -17.42 -17.96
CA SER A 28 8.73 -16.05 -17.67
C SER A 28 7.96 -15.95 -16.36
N ARG A 29 7.40 -17.07 -15.85
CA ARG A 29 6.74 -17.14 -14.53
C ARG A 29 7.73 -17.12 -13.37
N GLN A 30 9.00 -17.43 -13.60
CA GLN A 30 10.04 -17.42 -12.57
C GLN A 30 10.65 -16.02 -12.47
N GLU A 31 9.88 -15.04 -12.00
CA GLU A 31 10.49 -13.84 -11.42
C GLU A 31 11.24 -14.30 -10.17
N LYS A 32 12.55 -14.51 -10.31
CA LYS A 32 13.37 -14.92 -9.16
C LYS A 32 13.32 -13.81 -8.12
N ARG A 33 12.82 -14.14 -6.93
CA ARG A 33 13.07 -13.40 -5.68
C ARG A 33 14.53 -12.97 -5.66
N THR A 34 14.80 -11.68 -5.84
CA THR A 34 16.15 -11.15 -5.70
C THR A 34 16.39 -10.96 -4.22
N THR A 35 17.59 -11.27 -3.73
CA THR A 35 17.91 -11.00 -2.32
C THR A 35 17.71 -9.51 -2.06
N PRO A 36 16.83 -9.11 -1.12
CA PRO A 36 16.60 -7.71 -0.83
C PRO A 36 17.93 -7.03 -0.45
N VAL A 37 18.28 -5.94 -1.13
CA VAL A 37 19.45 -5.13 -0.79
C VAL A 37 18.96 -3.83 -0.18
N PHE A 38 18.71 -3.88 1.12
CA PHE A 38 18.47 -2.66 1.89
C PHE A 38 19.83 -2.02 2.20
N PRO A 39 20.04 -0.74 1.88
CA PRO A 39 21.32 -0.09 2.12
C PRO A 39 21.66 -0.14 3.62
N ALA A 40 22.70 -0.91 3.98
CA ALA A 40 23.15 -1.04 5.37
C ALA A 40 23.69 0.28 5.94
N GLN A 41 24.08 1.20 5.05
CA GLN A 41 24.50 2.56 5.36
C GLN A 41 23.94 3.52 4.32
N PHE A 42 23.39 4.62 4.80
CA PHE A 42 22.90 5.72 3.97
C PHE A 42 23.98 6.80 3.88
N ILE A 43 24.22 7.35 2.69
CA ILE A 43 25.15 8.48 2.51
C ILE A 43 24.35 9.76 2.66
N ASP A 44 24.43 10.38 3.84
CA ASP A 44 23.83 11.70 4.05
C ASP A 44 24.69 12.81 3.42
N SER A 45 24.09 14.01 3.34
CA SER A 45 24.76 15.19 2.79
C SER A 45 26.08 15.49 3.50
N LYS A 46 26.15 15.25 4.82
CA LYS A 46 27.37 15.47 5.61
C LYS A 46 28.50 14.57 5.15
N LYS A 47 28.23 13.27 4.96
CA LYS A 47 29.20 12.30 4.46
C LYS A 47 29.59 12.59 3.01
N PHE A 48 28.64 12.97 2.16
CA PHE A 48 28.90 13.36 0.78
C PHE A 48 29.82 14.60 0.66
N CYS A 49 29.70 15.55 1.59
CA CYS A 49 30.45 16.82 1.58
C CYS A 49 31.81 16.78 2.27
N VAL A 50 32.26 15.61 2.75
CA VAL A 50 33.61 15.47 3.32
C VAL A 50 34.66 15.78 2.25
N GLY A 51 35.57 16.71 2.55
CA GLY A 51 36.65 17.12 1.64
C GLY A 51 36.25 18.13 0.56
N LYS A 52 35.00 18.61 0.55
CA LYS A 52 34.50 19.64 -0.37
C LYS A 52 34.40 21.01 0.32
N GLU A 53 34.32 22.08 -0.46
CA GLU A 53 33.95 23.40 0.06
C GLU A 53 32.51 23.34 0.60
N GLN A 54 32.30 23.86 1.81
CA GLN A 54 31.00 23.85 2.48
C GLN A 54 30.59 25.27 2.79
N LYS A 55 29.33 25.60 2.48
CA LYS A 55 28.74 26.92 2.76
C LYS A 55 27.67 26.80 3.83
N LEU A 56 27.57 27.81 4.69
CA LEU A 56 26.58 27.87 5.76
C LEU A 56 25.83 29.18 5.69
N PHE A 57 24.52 29.11 5.51
CA PHE A 57 23.61 30.24 5.64
C PHE A 57 22.72 30.03 6.86
N LYS A 58 22.55 31.09 7.65
CA LYS A 58 21.67 31.11 8.82
C LYS A 58 20.60 32.16 8.62
N PHE A 59 19.35 31.81 8.86
CA PHE A 59 18.22 32.72 8.71
C PHE A 59 17.36 32.77 9.97
N SER A 60 16.96 33.98 10.32
CA SER A 60 15.88 34.22 11.28
C SER A 60 14.52 34.36 10.56
N PRO A 61 13.38 34.23 11.28
CA PRO A 61 12.05 34.43 10.69
C PRO A 61 11.86 35.78 9.96
N ALA A 62 12.63 36.81 10.31
CA ALA A 62 12.56 38.11 9.66
C ALA A 62 13.22 38.14 8.27
N GLU A 63 13.89 37.06 7.86
CA GLU A 63 14.73 37.00 6.67
C GLU A 63 14.20 36.04 5.59
N THR A 64 12.90 35.73 5.60
CA THR A 64 12.27 34.84 4.61
C THR A 64 12.55 35.25 3.16
N GLN A 65 12.55 36.56 2.86
CA GLN A 65 12.86 37.05 1.52
C GLN A 65 14.33 36.78 1.12
N LYS A 66 15.27 36.89 2.07
CA LYS A 66 16.68 36.57 1.80
C LYS A 66 16.86 35.07 1.59
N LEU A 67 16.17 34.25 2.38
CA LEU A 67 16.13 32.81 2.19
C LEU A 67 15.58 32.46 0.79
N GLN A 68 14.44 33.01 0.40
CA GLN A 68 13.87 32.75 -0.93
C GLN A 68 14.84 33.11 -2.06
N THR A 69 15.57 34.22 -1.93
CA THR A 69 16.54 34.65 -2.94
C THR A 69 17.73 33.69 -3.03
N ILE A 70 18.29 33.22 -1.90
CA ILE A 70 19.48 32.36 -1.94
C ILE A 70 19.20 30.98 -2.54
N LEU A 71 17.95 30.48 -2.47
CA LEU A 71 17.57 29.20 -3.07
C LEU A 71 17.82 29.13 -4.58
N ASN A 72 17.78 30.28 -5.27
CA ASN A 72 18.01 30.34 -6.73
C ASN A 72 19.50 30.24 -7.12
N SER A 73 20.40 30.31 -6.15
CA SER A 73 21.86 30.37 -6.37
C SER A 73 22.60 29.53 -5.34
N LEU A 74 22.03 28.41 -4.92
CA LEU A 74 22.71 27.48 -4.02
C LEU A 74 23.90 26.85 -4.72
N GLU A 75 24.98 26.69 -3.98
CA GLU A 75 26.14 25.93 -4.41
C GLU A 75 26.11 24.55 -3.75
N GLU A 76 26.84 23.60 -4.34
CA GLU A 76 26.99 22.26 -3.78
C GLU A 76 27.48 22.33 -2.33
N CYS A 77 27.00 21.42 -1.48
CA CYS A 77 27.40 21.34 -0.07
C CYS A 77 27.06 22.58 0.76
N THR A 78 25.93 23.22 0.44
CA THR A 78 25.36 24.31 1.24
C THR A 78 24.45 23.78 2.35
N THR A 79 24.67 24.27 3.57
CA THR A 79 23.78 24.09 4.72
C THR A 79 22.97 25.38 4.96
N ILE A 80 21.65 25.23 5.04
CA ILE A 80 20.69 26.25 5.39
C ILE A 80 20.16 25.94 6.79
N GLU A 81 20.52 26.76 7.77
CA GLU A 81 20.01 26.67 9.15
C GLU A 81 18.93 27.74 9.42
N LEU A 82 17.76 27.29 9.83
CA LEU A 82 16.65 28.14 10.24
C LEU A 82 16.58 28.17 11.77
N SER A 83 16.58 29.38 12.35
CA SER A 83 16.38 29.52 13.79
C SER A 83 14.96 29.11 14.21
N ALA A 84 14.70 29.04 15.52
CA ALA A 84 13.34 28.89 16.02
C ALA A 84 12.46 30.07 15.55
N GLY A 85 11.17 29.79 15.36
CA GLY A 85 10.15 30.72 14.92
C GLY A 85 9.44 30.30 13.63
N LYS A 86 8.59 31.20 13.13
CA LYS A 86 7.69 30.96 12.00
C LYS A 86 8.11 31.73 10.77
N PHE A 87 8.53 31.03 9.72
CA PHE A 87 8.92 31.55 8.43
C PHE A 87 7.70 31.49 7.49
N ILE A 88 7.18 32.66 7.10
CA ILE A 88 5.99 32.77 6.26
C ILE A 88 6.40 32.96 4.80
N PHE A 89 5.89 32.09 3.92
CA PHE A 89 6.10 32.15 2.47
C PHE A 89 4.77 32.25 1.74
N ASN A 90 4.80 32.89 0.57
CA ASN A 90 3.69 32.92 -0.39
C ASN A 90 4.05 32.17 -1.70
N ASN A 91 5.14 31.41 -1.69
CA ASN A 91 5.59 30.59 -2.80
C ASN A 91 6.39 29.38 -2.29
N SER A 92 6.66 28.40 -3.15
CA SER A 92 7.45 27.21 -2.83
C SER A 92 8.89 27.54 -2.43
N LEU A 93 9.43 26.76 -1.50
CA LEU A 93 10.87 26.65 -1.26
C LEU A 93 11.44 25.58 -2.19
N SER A 94 11.86 26.01 -3.38
CA SER A 94 12.33 25.11 -4.44
C SER A 94 13.85 25.02 -4.50
N ILE A 95 14.37 23.80 -4.60
CA ILE A 95 15.79 23.51 -4.84
C ILE A 95 15.88 22.53 -6.01
N SER A 96 16.65 22.89 -7.04
CA SER A 96 16.78 22.07 -8.24
C SER A 96 18.23 21.99 -8.71
N GLY A 97 18.65 20.81 -9.16
CA GLY A 97 19.95 20.59 -9.80
C GLY A 97 21.17 20.81 -8.92
N THR A 98 21.02 20.81 -7.58
CA THR A 98 22.12 21.14 -6.65
C THR A 98 22.28 20.06 -5.58
N ASN A 99 23.51 19.55 -5.41
CA ASN A 99 23.78 18.40 -4.57
C ASN A 99 24.28 18.76 -3.16
N GLY A 100 24.15 17.82 -2.22
CA GLY A 100 24.75 17.95 -0.89
C GLY A 100 24.07 18.99 0.01
N ILE A 101 22.85 19.40 -0.32
CA ILE A 101 22.14 20.45 0.41
C ILE A 101 21.56 19.91 1.72
N ILE A 102 21.73 20.68 2.79
CA ILE A 102 21.10 20.43 4.09
C ILE A 102 20.15 21.58 4.43
N LEU A 103 18.85 21.29 4.54
CA LEU A 103 17.86 22.20 5.09
C LEU A 103 17.51 21.77 6.53
N LYS A 104 17.81 22.61 7.52
CA LYS A 104 17.68 22.25 8.93
C LYS A 104 17.03 23.36 9.75
N GLY A 105 16.07 23.01 10.60
CA GLY A 105 15.53 23.89 11.64
C GLY A 105 16.13 23.68 13.03
N ALA A 106 15.58 24.38 14.02
CA ALA A 106 15.93 24.25 15.44
C ALA A 106 15.20 23.07 16.14
N GLY A 107 14.28 22.39 15.44
CA GLY A 107 13.45 21.30 15.92
C GLY A 107 12.05 21.34 15.28
N LYS A 108 11.41 20.18 15.04
CA LYS A 108 10.09 20.11 14.40
C LYS A 108 8.95 20.81 15.16
N LYS A 109 9.15 21.16 16.43
CA LYS A 109 8.22 21.97 17.24
C LYS A 109 8.70 23.41 17.49
N GLN A 110 9.85 23.79 16.92
CA GLN A 110 10.53 25.07 17.17
C GLN A 110 10.63 25.92 15.91
N THR A 111 10.87 25.31 14.74
CA THR A 111 10.94 25.99 13.45
C THR A 111 9.75 25.56 12.59
N THR A 112 8.94 26.52 12.14
CA THR A 112 7.82 26.28 11.22
C THR A 112 8.02 27.06 9.93
N ILE A 113 7.94 26.37 8.79
CA ILE A 113 7.75 26.93 7.46
C ILE A 113 6.23 26.91 7.20
N GLN A 114 5.60 28.07 7.10
CA GLN A 114 4.16 28.19 6.80
C GLN A 114 3.93 28.87 5.46
N PHE A 115 2.99 28.34 4.69
CA PHE A 115 2.53 28.95 3.45
C PHE A 115 1.23 29.74 3.69
N VAL A 116 1.22 31.01 3.30
CA VAL A 116 0.07 31.92 3.44
C VAL A 116 -0.11 32.69 2.14
N ASN A 117 -1.33 32.68 1.60
CA ASN A 117 -1.65 33.29 0.30
C ASN A 117 -0.74 32.81 -0.84
N ALA A 118 -0.27 31.55 -0.75
CA ALA A 118 0.54 30.93 -1.78
C ALA A 118 -0.32 30.46 -2.95
N GLY A 119 0.25 30.49 -4.17
CA GLY A 119 -0.39 29.94 -5.37
C GLY A 119 -0.52 28.42 -5.31
N ASN A 120 -0.91 27.79 -6.42
CA ASN A 120 -1.03 26.33 -6.51
C ASN A 120 0.35 25.64 -6.59
N VAL A 121 1.08 25.62 -5.47
CA VAL A 121 2.48 25.16 -5.36
C VAL A 121 2.66 24.16 -4.22
N ASN A 122 3.72 23.36 -4.30
CA ASN A 122 4.19 22.55 -3.19
C ASN A 122 4.81 23.44 -2.10
N GLY A 123 4.96 22.92 -0.89
CA GLY A 123 5.62 23.62 0.20
C GLY A 123 7.13 23.68 0.00
N VAL A 124 7.80 22.56 0.24
CA VAL A 124 9.21 22.34 -0.08
C VAL A 124 9.28 21.43 -1.30
N ASP A 125 9.97 21.87 -2.36
CA ASP A 125 10.00 21.18 -3.66
C ASP A 125 11.46 20.91 -4.07
N ILE A 126 11.85 19.65 -4.10
CA ILE A 126 13.22 19.23 -4.42
C ILE A 126 13.20 18.42 -5.72
N GLU A 127 14.03 18.80 -6.68
CA GLU A 127 14.10 18.14 -7.98
C GLU A 127 15.56 17.95 -8.42
N ALA A 128 15.89 16.79 -9.00
CA ALA A 128 17.21 16.53 -9.58
C ALA A 128 18.38 16.92 -8.65
N SER A 129 18.22 16.67 -7.33
CA SER A 129 19.14 17.13 -6.30
C SER A 129 19.54 15.95 -5.41
N HIS A 130 20.79 15.53 -5.52
CA HIS A 130 21.28 14.32 -4.86
C HIS A 130 21.93 14.62 -3.51
N ASN A 131 21.92 13.65 -2.60
CA ASN A 131 22.47 13.77 -1.25
C ASN A 131 21.83 14.95 -0.52
N PHE A 132 20.50 15.01 -0.49
CA PHE A 132 19.72 16.06 0.16
C PHE A 132 19.27 15.60 1.55
N THR A 133 19.38 16.50 2.53
CA THR A 133 18.88 16.29 3.89
C THR A 133 17.90 17.38 4.26
N ILE A 134 16.72 16.99 4.74
CA ILE A 134 15.80 17.88 5.45
C ILE A 134 15.54 17.37 6.85
N ARG A 135 15.68 18.25 7.86
CA ARG A 135 15.50 17.85 9.25
C ARG A 135 15.07 18.96 10.20
N ASP A 136 14.53 18.54 11.34
CA ASP A 136 14.31 19.37 12.52
C ASP A 136 13.40 20.60 12.26
N LEU A 137 12.33 20.47 11.48
CA LEU A 137 11.40 21.56 11.16
C LEU A 137 9.97 21.09 10.91
N GLN A 138 9.01 22.01 10.93
CA GLN A 138 7.63 21.80 10.53
C GLN A 138 7.35 22.46 9.17
N ILE A 139 6.54 21.81 8.34
CA ILE A 139 5.93 22.34 7.12
C ILE A 139 4.42 22.45 7.39
N LEU A 140 3.86 23.65 7.20
CA LEU A 140 2.47 23.96 7.56
C LEU A 140 1.74 24.66 6.42
N ASP A 141 0.52 24.19 6.13
CA ASP A 141 -0.46 24.83 5.23
C ASP A 141 0.00 24.96 3.76
N SER A 142 0.77 24.00 3.23
CA SER A 142 1.12 24.01 1.80
C SER A 142 -0.13 23.86 0.91
N PRO A 143 -0.28 24.63 -0.18
CA PRO A 143 -1.45 24.50 -1.06
C PRO A 143 -1.56 23.14 -1.76
N LYS A 144 -0.43 22.56 -2.16
CA LYS A 144 -0.29 21.18 -2.64
C LYS A 144 0.50 20.36 -1.63
N ASN A 145 1.44 19.53 -2.08
CA ASN A 145 2.23 18.62 -1.26
C ASN A 145 3.08 19.41 -0.26
N GLY A 146 3.22 18.89 0.95
CA GLY A 146 4.05 19.52 1.99
C GLY A 146 5.53 19.48 1.61
N LEU A 147 6.05 18.28 1.39
CA LEU A 147 7.40 18.02 0.89
C LEU A 147 7.31 17.09 -0.32
N GLU A 148 7.69 17.58 -1.49
CA GLU A 148 7.88 16.76 -2.69
C GLU A 148 9.36 16.66 -3.03
N ILE A 149 9.84 15.44 -3.31
CA ILE A 149 11.21 15.18 -3.74
C ILE A 149 11.15 14.27 -4.96
N ARG A 150 11.65 14.74 -6.11
CA ARG A 150 11.60 13.98 -7.36
C ARG A 150 12.94 13.87 -8.07
N LEU A 151 13.10 12.80 -8.85
CA LEU A 151 14.24 12.58 -9.75
C LEU A 151 15.60 12.70 -9.02
N SER A 152 15.68 12.20 -7.79
CA SER A 152 16.81 12.47 -6.89
C SER A 152 17.39 11.18 -6.32
N GLU A 153 18.56 11.27 -5.68
CA GLU A 153 19.23 10.11 -5.08
C GLU A 153 19.78 10.44 -3.71
N ASN A 154 19.80 9.48 -2.81
CA ASN A 154 20.28 9.60 -1.43
C ASN A 154 19.56 10.74 -0.68
N ILE A 155 18.31 10.49 -0.32
CA ILE A 155 17.45 11.44 0.38
C ILE A 155 17.26 11.08 1.85
N LEU A 156 17.62 12.00 2.76
CA LEU A 156 17.36 11.90 4.20
C LEU A 156 16.26 12.86 4.62
N ILE A 157 15.18 12.31 5.15
CA ILE A 157 14.09 13.04 5.78
C ILE A 157 14.05 12.59 7.24
N ASP A 158 14.42 13.47 8.17
CA ASP A 158 14.62 13.12 9.58
C ASP A 158 14.00 14.14 10.52
N SER A 159 13.12 13.70 11.41
CA SER A 159 12.56 14.54 12.48
C SER A 159 11.89 15.82 11.95
N ILE A 160 10.99 15.69 10.96
CA ILE A 160 10.11 16.77 10.51
C ILE A 160 8.64 16.53 10.93
N ASP A 161 7.82 17.56 10.83
CA ASP A 161 6.36 17.48 10.98
C ASP A 161 5.70 18.15 9.76
N VAL A 162 4.74 17.49 9.11
CA VAL A 162 4.01 18.07 7.97
C VAL A 162 2.52 18.02 8.24
N THR A 163 1.87 19.18 8.23
CA THR A 163 0.47 19.28 8.65
C THR A 163 -0.27 20.45 8.00
N TRP A 164 -1.59 20.45 8.14
CA TRP A 164 -2.49 21.52 7.71
C TRP A 164 -3.40 21.92 8.85
N SER A 165 -3.64 23.22 8.98
CA SER A 165 -4.49 23.83 10.01
C SER A 165 -5.99 23.56 9.82
N ALA A 166 -6.42 23.14 8.63
CA ALA A 166 -7.80 22.76 8.38
C ALA A 166 -8.02 21.28 8.73
N HIS A 167 -8.68 21.04 9.87
CA HIS A 167 -8.84 19.70 10.44
C HIS A 167 -10.20 19.06 10.12
N GLU A 168 -11.17 19.82 9.61
CA GLU A 168 -12.55 19.38 9.40
C GLU A 168 -13.25 20.04 8.20
N GLY A 169 -14.40 19.48 7.83
CA GLY A 169 -15.29 20.01 6.79
C GLY A 169 -14.68 20.07 5.39
N GLU A 170 -15.27 20.92 4.54
CA GLU A 170 -14.82 21.14 3.16
C GLU A 170 -13.42 21.78 3.07
N ALA A 171 -12.98 22.47 4.13
CA ALA A 171 -11.63 23.03 4.18
C ALA A 171 -10.57 21.92 4.23
N LYS A 172 -10.80 20.86 5.03
CA LYS A 172 -9.92 19.69 5.12
C LYS A 172 -9.70 19.00 3.77
N LYS A 173 -10.75 18.92 2.93
CA LYS A 173 -10.68 18.33 1.58
C LYS A 173 -9.79 19.12 0.62
N LYS A 174 -9.48 20.38 0.94
CA LYS A 174 -8.61 21.27 0.14
C LYS A 174 -7.17 21.31 0.64
N ASN A 175 -6.86 20.57 1.71
CA ASN A 175 -5.48 20.38 2.12
C ASN A 175 -4.67 19.71 1.01
N GLY A 176 -3.36 19.85 1.07
CA GLY A 176 -2.44 19.18 0.17
C GLY A 176 -2.64 17.67 0.16
N ALA A 177 -2.45 17.08 -1.02
CA ALA A 177 -2.62 15.65 -1.23
C ALA A 177 -1.65 14.85 -0.36
N TYR A 178 -0.34 15.15 -0.47
CA TYR A 178 0.70 14.38 0.21
C TYR A 178 1.46 15.20 1.26
N GLY A 179 1.65 14.64 2.45
CA GLY A 179 2.53 15.21 3.49
C GLY A 179 3.99 15.16 3.04
N VAL A 180 4.56 13.95 3.04
CA VAL A 180 5.92 13.68 2.57
C VAL A 180 5.86 12.76 1.35
N TYR A 181 6.41 13.22 0.23
CA TYR A 181 6.21 12.62 -1.10
C TYR A 181 7.51 12.52 -1.91
N PRO A 182 8.46 11.65 -1.53
CA PRO A 182 9.50 11.16 -2.43
C PRO A 182 8.90 10.31 -3.55
N VAL A 183 9.18 10.70 -4.80
CA VAL A 183 8.74 10.01 -6.01
C VAL A 183 9.89 9.92 -7.03
N ASN A 184 10.12 8.76 -7.65
CA ASN A 184 11.27 8.57 -8.55
C ASN A 184 12.61 8.87 -7.85
N VAL A 185 12.81 8.28 -6.66
CA VAL A 185 14.02 8.46 -5.86
C VAL A 185 14.75 7.14 -5.64
N ILE A 186 16.08 7.17 -5.75
CA ILE A 186 16.95 6.04 -5.37
C ILE A 186 17.54 6.31 -3.98
N ASN A 187 17.36 5.38 -3.06
CA ASN A 187 17.77 5.46 -1.65
C ASN A 187 17.03 6.58 -0.88
N VAL A 188 15.94 6.21 -0.24
CA VAL A 188 15.19 7.06 0.71
C VAL A 188 15.41 6.56 2.14
N LEU A 189 15.79 7.45 3.05
CA LEU A 189 15.68 7.24 4.49
C LEU A 189 14.68 8.25 5.07
N LEU A 190 13.49 7.76 5.41
CA LEU A 190 12.37 8.52 5.97
C LEU A 190 12.15 8.09 7.43
N GLN A 191 12.50 8.97 8.38
CA GLN A 191 12.45 8.61 9.79
C GLN A 191 12.05 9.73 10.75
N ASN A 192 11.55 9.34 11.92
CA ASN A 192 11.19 10.24 13.04
C ASN A 192 10.19 11.35 12.64
N THR A 193 9.45 11.13 11.56
CA THR A 193 8.63 12.15 10.90
C THR A 193 7.16 11.97 11.26
N ASP A 194 6.50 13.09 11.55
CA ASP A 194 5.07 13.12 11.85
C ASP A 194 4.32 13.76 10.66
N THR A 195 3.16 13.21 10.30
CA THR A 195 2.31 13.78 9.24
C THR A 195 0.84 13.72 9.61
N SER A 196 0.12 14.81 9.36
CA SER A 196 -1.31 14.85 9.64
C SER A 196 -2.14 15.74 8.71
N TYR A 197 -3.41 15.36 8.55
CA TYR A 197 -4.41 16.10 7.77
C TYR A 197 -4.15 16.24 6.26
N ALA A 198 -3.30 15.39 5.68
CA ALA A 198 -3.15 15.27 4.22
C ALA A 198 -4.43 14.71 3.58
N SER A 199 -4.82 15.24 2.41
CA SER A 199 -6.05 14.86 1.70
C SER A 199 -5.95 13.60 0.85
N ASP A 200 -4.74 13.03 0.76
CA ASP A 200 -4.45 11.75 0.11
C ASP A 200 -3.60 10.87 1.06
N ALA A 201 -2.29 11.11 1.17
CA ALA A 201 -1.43 10.33 2.07
C ALA A 201 -0.57 11.21 2.99
N GLY A 202 -0.45 10.81 4.26
CA GLY A 202 0.48 11.46 5.20
C GLY A 202 1.93 11.23 4.77
N LEU A 203 2.34 9.96 4.77
CA LEU A 203 3.65 9.51 4.31
C LEU A 203 3.48 8.75 2.99
N TYR A 204 4.30 9.04 1.99
CA TYR A 204 4.24 8.38 0.70
C TYR A 204 5.66 8.07 0.23
N VAL A 205 5.88 6.88 -0.33
CA VAL A 205 7.09 6.55 -1.07
C VAL A 205 6.66 5.85 -2.36
N GLY A 206 6.85 6.52 -3.50
CA GLY A 206 6.37 6.03 -4.79
C GLY A 206 7.45 5.94 -5.85
N GLN A 207 7.39 4.95 -6.73
CA GLN A 207 8.30 4.85 -7.87
C GLN A 207 9.78 4.86 -7.43
N CYS A 208 10.06 4.31 -6.25
CA CYS A 208 11.38 4.39 -5.62
C CYS A 208 12.15 3.08 -5.72
N ILE A 209 13.48 3.18 -5.56
CA ILE A 209 14.36 2.03 -5.41
C ILE A 209 15.13 2.20 -4.10
N ASN A 210 15.00 1.23 -3.20
CA ASN A 210 15.55 1.22 -1.85
C ASN A 210 14.93 2.30 -0.95
N ALA A 211 14.04 1.91 -0.05
CA ALA A 211 13.44 2.81 0.92
C ALA A 211 13.49 2.21 2.34
N LEU A 212 13.93 3.01 3.31
CA LEU A 212 13.80 2.73 4.72
C LEU A 212 12.81 3.73 5.33
N VAL A 213 11.68 3.23 5.82
CA VAL A 213 10.59 4.06 6.39
C VAL A 213 10.34 3.64 7.83
N ARG A 214 10.85 4.40 8.80
CA ARG A 214 10.84 3.97 10.20
C ARG A 214 10.61 5.01 11.27
N ASN A 215 10.09 4.61 12.42
CA ASN A 215 9.89 5.50 13.58
C ASN A 215 9.03 6.74 13.25
N ASN A 216 8.12 6.63 12.28
CA ASN A 216 7.24 7.73 11.87
C ASN A 216 5.88 7.61 12.55
N ARG A 217 5.14 8.73 12.55
CA ARG A 217 3.75 8.77 13.02
C ARG A 217 2.84 9.44 11.99
N ALA A 218 1.88 8.69 11.46
CA ALA A 218 0.90 9.21 10.51
C ALA A 218 -0.51 9.12 11.08
N GLU A 219 -1.18 10.28 11.20
CA GLU A 219 -2.55 10.35 11.72
C GLU A 219 -3.42 11.41 11.06
N HIS A 220 -4.73 11.21 11.10
CA HIS A 220 -5.73 12.15 10.58
C HIS A 220 -5.69 12.43 9.06
N ASN A 221 -4.93 11.65 8.30
CA ASN A 221 -4.86 11.68 6.85
C ASN A 221 -5.99 10.82 6.22
N VAL A 222 -6.10 10.81 4.88
CA VAL A 222 -6.89 9.75 4.22
C VAL A 222 -6.15 8.43 4.38
N MET A 223 -5.01 8.25 3.73
CA MET A 223 -4.09 7.15 4.01
C MET A 223 -2.98 7.63 4.93
N GLY A 224 -2.64 6.83 5.95
CA GLY A 224 -1.53 7.16 6.83
C GLY A 224 -0.19 7.02 6.13
N LEU A 225 0.05 5.88 5.47
CA LEU A 225 1.30 5.56 4.80
C LEU A 225 1.05 4.83 3.49
N GLU A 226 1.75 5.22 2.43
CA GLU A 226 1.72 4.56 1.14
C GLU A 226 3.10 4.12 0.63
N ILE A 227 3.16 2.92 0.06
CA ILE A 227 4.27 2.40 -0.72
C ILE A 227 3.74 2.06 -2.12
N GLU A 228 4.07 2.89 -3.11
CA GLU A 228 3.60 2.77 -4.49
C GLU A 228 4.75 2.36 -5.41
N ASN A 229 4.57 1.37 -6.30
CA ASN A 229 5.52 1.04 -7.38
C ASN A 229 7.00 1.08 -6.94
N THR A 230 7.33 0.45 -5.82
CA THR A 230 8.63 0.60 -5.14
C THR A 230 9.33 -0.74 -4.97
N VAL A 231 10.63 -0.76 -5.27
CA VAL A 231 11.49 -1.94 -5.11
C VAL A 231 12.37 -1.79 -3.87
N ASN A 232 12.44 -2.83 -3.05
CA ASN A 232 13.22 -2.88 -1.80
C ASN A 232 12.78 -1.82 -0.76
N ALA A 233 11.56 -1.94 -0.23
CA ALA A 233 11.09 -1.09 0.89
C ALA A 233 11.10 -1.85 2.22
N ASP A 234 11.71 -1.27 3.26
CA ASP A 234 11.71 -1.78 4.64
C ASP A 234 10.97 -0.78 5.54
N VAL A 235 9.77 -1.15 5.96
CA VAL A 235 8.83 -0.24 6.62
C VAL A 235 8.52 -0.74 8.03
N TYR A 236 9.02 -0.04 9.05
CA TYR A 236 8.99 -0.58 10.40
C TYR A 236 8.97 0.40 11.56
N ASP A 237 8.51 -0.06 12.73
CA ASP A 237 8.44 0.74 13.95
C ASP A 237 7.65 2.06 13.77
N ASN A 238 6.69 2.10 12.83
CA ASN A 238 5.81 3.25 12.61
C ASN A 238 4.49 3.13 13.39
N ILE A 239 3.87 4.27 13.70
CA ILE A 239 2.53 4.37 14.29
C ILE A 239 1.58 4.97 13.26
N VAL A 240 0.58 4.21 12.86
CA VAL A 240 -0.38 4.57 11.81
C VAL A 240 -1.80 4.44 12.38
N THR A 241 -2.37 5.58 12.78
CA THR A 241 -3.61 5.61 13.56
C THR A 241 -4.50 6.78 13.20
N ASN A 242 -5.81 6.67 13.46
CA ASN A 242 -6.78 7.75 13.23
C ASN A 242 -6.75 8.30 11.79
N ASN A 243 -6.40 7.51 10.78
CA ASN A 243 -6.55 7.87 9.36
C ASN A 243 -7.89 7.35 8.83
N THR A 244 -8.21 7.58 7.56
CA THR A 244 -9.34 6.88 6.90
C THR A 244 -9.00 5.41 6.66
N GLY A 245 -7.83 5.17 6.09
CA GLY A 245 -7.18 3.86 6.01
C GLY A 245 -5.76 3.99 6.55
N GLY A 246 -5.23 2.92 7.15
CA GLY A 246 -3.90 2.98 7.75
C GLY A 246 -2.79 3.00 6.71
N PHE A 247 -2.59 1.88 6.04
CA PHE A 247 -1.45 1.63 5.16
C PHE A 247 -1.92 1.16 3.78
N LEU A 248 -1.33 1.65 2.69
CA LEU A 248 -1.60 1.15 1.33
C LEU A 248 -0.28 0.77 0.65
N ALA A 249 -0.11 -0.51 0.30
CA ALA A 249 0.98 -0.97 -0.57
C ALA A 249 0.40 -1.41 -1.90
N TYR A 250 0.88 -0.81 -2.99
CA TYR A 250 0.28 -1.02 -4.29
C TYR A 250 1.16 -0.71 -5.48
N ASP A 251 0.78 -1.25 -6.64
CA ASP A 251 1.23 -0.74 -7.94
C ASP A 251 0.05 -0.13 -8.69
N LEU A 252 0.31 1.01 -9.34
CA LEU A 252 -0.59 1.58 -10.33
C LEU A 252 -0.35 0.99 -11.72
N ASN A 253 -1.40 1.05 -12.52
CA ASN A 253 -1.30 0.76 -13.94
C ASN A 253 -0.32 1.72 -14.63
N LYS A 254 0.29 1.29 -15.74
CA LYS A 254 1.15 2.13 -16.62
C LYS A 254 2.48 2.64 -16.01
N ASN A 255 2.83 2.27 -14.79
CA ASN A 255 4.17 2.48 -14.26
C ASN A 255 5.13 1.38 -14.70
N THR A 256 6.41 1.71 -14.92
CA THR A 256 7.45 0.75 -15.31
C THR A 256 8.11 0.08 -14.11
N ILE A 257 8.05 0.69 -12.92
CA ILE A 257 8.58 0.10 -11.69
C ILE A 257 7.50 -0.80 -11.09
N VAL A 258 7.77 -2.10 -11.13
CA VAL A 258 6.94 -3.12 -10.50
C VAL A 258 7.47 -3.43 -9.11
N SER A 259 6.63 -3.27 -8.09
CA SER A 259 7.00 -3.50 -6.70
C SER A 259 7.49 -4.92 -6.45
N ARG A 260 8.47 -5.07 -5.57
CA ARG A 260 8.97 -6.36 -5.06
C ARG A 260 9.91 -6.12 -3.87
N ASN A 261 10.17 -7.17 -3.08
CA ASN A 261 11.04 -7.14 -1.90
C ASN A 261 10.59 -6.09 -0.87
N ILE A 262 9.32 -6.14 -0.47
CA ILE A 262 8.77 -5.21 0.54
C ILE A 262 8.66 -5.94 1.87
N ARG A 263 9.13 -5.31 2.95
CA ARG A 263 8.91 -5.78 4.31
C ARG A 263 8.15 -4.73 5.12
N VAL A 264 7.11 -5.14 5.79
CA VAL A 264 6.30 -4.31 6.68
C VAL A 264 6.30 -4.97 8.05
N HIS A 265 7.02 -4.41 9.02
CA HIS A 265 7.15 -5.08 10.31
C HIS A 265 7.22 -4.20 11.54
N ARG A 266 6.77 -4.71 12.69
CA ARG A 266 6.77 -3.98 13.98
C ARG A 266 6.03 -2.63 13.94
N ASN A 267 5.10 -2.45 13.01
CA ASN A 267 4.25 -1.26 12.97
C ASN A 267 3.03 -1.44 13.87
N GLN A 268 2.48 -0.33 14.36
CA GLN A 268 1.19 -0.28 15.04
C GLN A 268 0.18 0.37 14.10
N ILE A 269 -0.79 -0.41 13.59
CA ILE A 269 -1.75 -0.01 12.56
C ILE A 269 -3.17 -0.21 13.10
N PHE A 270 -3.72 0.82 13.75
CA PHE A 270 -4.95 0.67 14.52
C PHE A 270 -5.84 1.91 14.46
N GLY A 271 -7.14 1.74 14.70
CA GLY A 271 -8.05 2.88 14.87
C GLY A 271 -8.17 3.78 13.64
N ASN A 272 -7.92 3.25 12.43
CA ASN A 272 -7.98 4.04 11.20
C ASN A 272 -9.42 4.19 10.73
N ASN A 273 -10.19 5.01 11.44
CA ASN A 273 -11.65 5.14 11.32
C ASN A 273 -12.12 6.56 10.96
N ASN A 274 -11.26 7.45 10.49
CA ASN A 274 -11.75 8.77 10.06
C ASN A 274 -12.62 8.62 8.81
N PRO A 275 -13.66 9.47 8.63
CA PRO A 275 -14.42 9.51 7.38
C PRO A 275 -13.50 9.82 6.20
N ASN A 276 -13.68 9.13 5.07
CA ASN A 276 -12.91 9.38 3.86
C ASN A 276 -13.21 10.79 3.31
N PHE A 277 -12.14 11.58 3.12
CA PHE A 277 -12.22 12.94 2.61
C PHE A 277 -11.37 13.16 1.34
N ALA A 278 -10.89 12.09 0.71
CA ALA A 278 -10.21 12.18 -0.58
C ALA A 278 -11.16 12.64 -1.68
N SER A 279 -10.62 13.39 -2.63
CA SER A 279 -11.36 13.89 -3.79
C SER A 279 -11.01 13.19 -5.10
N THR A 280 -9.84 12.56 -5.17
CA THR A 280 -9.26 11.94 -6.37
C THR A 280 -8.52 10.65 -6.04
N GLY A 281 -8.00 9.98 -7.06
CA GLY A 281 -7.15 8.79 -6.90
C GLY A 281 -7.91 7.56 -6.43
N ILE A 282 -7.17 6.46 -6.26
CA ILE A 282 -7.71 5.19 -5.75
C ILE A 282 -8.11 5.30 -4.28
N VAL A 283 -7.44 6.14 -3.49
CA VAL A 283 -7.73 6.32 -2.06
C VAL A 283 -9.16 6.79 -1.79
N LYS A 284 -9.80 7.46 -2.75
CA LYS A 284 -11.22 7.86 -2.67
C LYS A 284 -12.16 6.65 -2.57
N THR A 285 -11.76 5.51 -3.13
CA THR A 285 -12.59 4.29 -3.17
C THR A 285 -12.40 3.42 -1.94
N VAL A 286 -11.38 3.70 -1.12
CA VAL A 286 -11.07 2.93 0.10
C VAL A 286 -12.13 3.22 1.17
N PRO A 287 -12.86 2.22 1.67
CA PRO A 287 -13.77 2.39 2.81
C PRO A 287 -13.00 2.82 4.06
N ALA A 288 -13.58 3.71 4.85
CA ALA A 288 -13.03 4.06 6.16
C ALA A 288 -12.97 2.81 7.05
N GLY A 289 -11.98 2.72 7.93
CA GLY A 289 -11.87 1.58 8.83
C GLY A 289 -11.02 0.43 8.32
N VAL A 290 -10.19 0.63 7.29
CA VAL A 290 -9.27 -0.42 6.83
C VAL A 290 -7.88 -0.19 7.45
N GLY A 291 -7.31 -1.21 8.09
CA GLY A 291 -5.96 -1.14 8.65
C GLY A 291 -4.90 -1.05 7.56
N MET A 292 -4.87 -2.02 6.66
CA MET A 292 -3.92 -2.11 5.55
C MET A 292 -4.61 -2.57 4.27
N VAL A 293 -4.25 -1.99 3.15
CA VAL A 293 -4.69 -2.39 1.81
C VAL A 293 -3.47 -2.84 1.01
N LEU A 294 -3.57 -4.02 0.43
CA LEU A 294 -2.63 -4.57 -0.55
C LEU A 294 -3.36 -4.66 -1.88
N THR A 295 -2.87 -3.96 -2.90
CA THR A 295 -3.43 -4.13 -4.23
C THR A 295 -2.40 -4.13 -5.34
N SER A 296 -2.54 -5.05 -6.31
CA SER A 296 -1.58 -5.17 -7.42
C SER A 296 -0.12 -5.28 -6.95
N ILE A 297 0.12 -6.02 -5.87
CA ILE A 297 1.42 -6.04 -5.21
C ILE A 297 1.99 -7.46 -5.19
N ARG A 298 3.32 -7.55 -5.16
CA ARG A 298 4.00 -8.84 -5.06
C ARG A 298 5.23 -8.82 -4.17
N ASP A 299 5.61 -10.00 -3.71
CA ASP A 299 6.82 -10.26 -2.94
C ASP A 299 6.93 -9.35 -1.70
N ILE A 300 5.92 -9.49 -0.83
CA ILE A 300 5.75 -8.69 0.37
C ILE A 300 5.68 -9.59 1.61
N GLU A 301 6.43 -9.22 2.64
CA GLU A 301 6.48 -9.89 3.93
C GLU A 301 5.97 -8.95 5.03
N ILE A 302 4.96 -9.39 5.79
CA ILE A 302 4.23 -8.59 6.77
C ILE A 302 4.29 -9.31 8.11
N PHE A 303 5.06 -8.79 9.06
CA PHE A 303 5.31 -9.52 10.31
C PHE A 303 5.52 -8.68 11.55
N ASP A 304 5.25 -9.26 12.72
CA ASP A 304 5.37 -8.58 14.02
C ASP A 304 4.60 -7.25 14.12
N ASN A 305 3.63 -6.98 13.24
CA ASN A 305 2.80 -5.79 13.33
C ASN A 305 1.66 -6.00 14.34
N VAL A 306 1.12 -4.90 14.84
CA VAL A 306 -0.08 -4.89 15.68
C VAL A 306 -1.22 -4.23 14.90
N PHE A 307 -2.29 -4.98 14.67
CA PHE A 307 -3.52 -4.50 14.04
C PHE A 307 -4.67 -4.49 15.05
N GLY A 308 -5.62 -3.57 14.92
CA GLY A 308 -6.83 -3.58 15.73
C GLY A 308 -7.69 -2.33 15.63
N ASN A 309 -8.91 -2.40 16.15
CA ASN A 309 -9.87 -1.28 16.15
C ASN A 309 -10.09 -0.63 14.78
N ASN A 310 -9.98 -1.38 13.67
CA ASN A 310 -10.23 -0.88 12.31
C ASN A 310 -11.66 -1.27 11.89
N ASN A 311 -12.55 -0.30 11.72
CA ASN A 311 -14.00 -0.50 11.65
C ASN A 311 -14.47 -1.44 10.51
N THR A 312 -13.74 -1.52 9.39
CA THR A 312 -14.04 -2.37 8.23
C THR A 312 -13.30 -3.70 8.27
N THR A 313 -11.97 -3.70 8.31
CA THR A 313 -11.14 -4.91 8.39
C THR A 313 -9.69 -4.51 8.70
N ASP A 314 -8.87 -5.43 9.20
CA ASP A 314 -7.46 -5.13 9.46
C ASP A 314 -6.62 -5.14 8.18
N ILE A 315 -6.85 -6.09 7.27
CA ILE A 315 -6.11 -6.20 6.01
C ILE A 315 -7.05 -6.53 4.85
N GLY A 316 -7.04 -5.72 3.79
CA GLY A 316 -7.67 -6.01 2.51
C GLY A 316 -6.63 -6.40 1.47
N ILE A 317 -6.82 -7.52 0.77
CA ILE A 317 -5.97 -8.00 -0.33
C ILE A 317 -6.81 -8.05 -1.60
N MET A 318 -6.46 -7.22 -2.56
CA MET A 318 -7.23 -6.99 -3.78
C MET A 318 -6.32 -7.06 -5.01
N ASN A 319 -6.87 -7.45 -6.15
CA ASN A 319 -6.22 -7.32 -7.44
C ASN A 319 -6.57 -5.94 -8.05
N GLY A 320 -5.69 -5.39 -8.87
CA GLY A 320 -5.92 -4.10 -9.56
C GLY A 320 -7.10 -4.09 -10.51
N LEU A 321 -7.49 -5.27 -11.02
CA LEU A 321 -8.71 -5.45 -11.80
C LEU A 321 -9.97 -5.11 -11.01
N VAL A 322 -9.90 -5.23 -9.69
CA VAL A 322 -10.98 -4.98 -8.73
C VAL A 322 -10.87 -3.56 -8.18
N SER A 323 -9.68 -3.14 -7.78
CA SER A 323 -9.49 -1.89 -7.04
C SER A 323 -9.30 -0.65 -7.91
N GLU A 324 -8.90 -0.80 -9.18
CA GLU A 324 -8.55 0.33 -10.05
C GLU A 324 -9.23 0.26 -11.42
N THR A 325 -8.94 -0.76 -12.23
CA THR A 325 -9.47 -0.86 -13.60
C THR A 325 -9.58 -2.31 -14.05
N PRO A 326 -10.78 -2.77 -14.50
CA PRO A 326 -10.98 -4.14 -14.96
C PRO A 326 -10.35 -4.41 -16.34
N ASN A 327 -9.71 -3.41 -16.95
CA ASN A 327 -9.11 -3.53 -18.27
C ASN A 327 -7.71 -4.15 -18.20
N PHE A 328 -7.59 -5.44 -18.52
CA PHE A 328 -6.31 -6.16 -18.60
C PHE A 328 -5.25 -5.46 -19.45
N SER A 329 -5.63 -4.75 -20.52
CA SER A 329 -4.66 -4.08 -21.39
C SER A 329 -3.97 -2.87 -20.75
N GLU A 330 -4.53 -2.35 -19.65
CA GLU A 330 -3.91 -1.27 -18.87
C GLU A 330 -2.82 -1.77 -17.94
N TRP A 331 -2.70 -3.09 -17.76
CA TRP A 331 -1.77 -3.72 -16.83
C TRP A 331 -0.64 -4.45 -17.55
N PRO A 332 0.44 -3.75 -17.93
CA PRO A 332 1.60 -4.40 -18.55
C PRO A 332 2.17 -5.47 -17.61
N MET A 333 2.74 -6.54 -18.20
CA MET A 333 3.39 -7.64 -17.46
C MET A 333 2.48 -8.34 -16.42
N ASN A 334 1.15 -8.25 -16.56
CA ASN A 334 0.19 -8.75 -15.57
C ASN A 334 0.41 -8.13 -14.18
N ASN A 335 0.76 -6.84 -14.11
CA ASN A 335 0.95 -6.10 -12.85
C ASN A 335 -0.35 -5.82 -12.07
N TRP A 336 -1.48 -6.39 -12.49
CA TRP A 336 -2.73 -6.30 -11.74
C TRP A 336 -2.80 -7.28 -10.57
N ARG A 337 -1.88 -8.25 -10.50
CA ARG A 337 -1.97 -9.38 -9.58
C ARG A 337 -1.51 -9.01 -8.18
N ALA A 338 -2.26 -9.46 -7.17
CA ALA A 338 -1.77 -9.56 -5.79
C ALA A 338 -1.28 -10.98 -5.51
N HIS A 339 0.04 -11.18 -5.32
CA HIS A 339 0.60 -12.52 -5.10
C HIS A 339 1.93 -12.53 -4.34
N ASP A 340 2.40 -13.71 -3.90
CA ASP A 340 3.64 -13.87 -3.09
C ASP A 340 3.62 -12.98 -1.83
N ILE A 341 2.55 -13.12 -1.06
CA ILE A 341 2.27 -12.30 0.13
C ILE A 341 2.44 -13.19 1.36
N TYR A 342 3.37 -12.85 2.25
CA TYR A 342 3.64 -13.63 3.46
C TYR A 342 3.29 -12.84 4.73
N LEU A 343 2.22 -13.24 5.42
CA LEU A 343 1.75 -12.63 6.66
C LEU A 343 2.08 -13.56 7.82
N HIS A 344 3.02 -13.18 8.68
CA HIS A 344 3.34 -14.04 9.82
C HIS A 344 3.63 -13.29 11.10
N ASP A 345 3.43 -13.95 12.25
CA ASP A 345 3.84 -13.39 13.54
C ASP A 345 3.17 -12.05 13.92
N ASN A 346 2.08 -11.66 13.26
CA ASN A 346 1.36 -10.44 13.59
C ASN A 346 0.42 -10.65 14.79
N THR A 347 0.10 -9.55 15.46
CA THR A 347 -0.85 -9.50 16.58
C THR A 347 -2.12 -8.79 16.13
N PHE A 348 -3.24 -9.52 16.10
CA PHE A 348 -4.57 -8.95 15.88
C PHE A 348 -5.26 -8.70 17.22
N GLN A 349 -5.75 -7.48 17.42
CA GLN A 349 -6.48 -7.04 18.61
C GLN A 349 -7.97 -6.89 18.33
N ASP A 350 -8.76 -6.76 19.40
CA ASP A 350 -10.21 -6.60 19.32
C ASP A 350 -10.61 -5.30 18.62
N GLY A 351 -11.88 -5.23 18.21
CA GLY A 351 -12.52 -4.00 17.76
C GLY A 351 -12.63 -3.84 16.26
N SER A 352 -11.90 -4.62 15.47
CA SER A 352 -11.98 -4.56 14.02
C SER A 352 -13.23 -5.20 13.43
N GLY A 353 -13.63 -4.77 12.23
CA GLY A 353 -14.71 -5.37 11.45
C GLY A 353 -16.13 -5.13 11.96
N LYS A 354 -16.33 -4.20 12.90
CA LYS A 354 -17.64 -3.98 13.55
C LYS A 354 -18.58 -3.04 12.81
N ALA A 355 -18.06 -2.20 11.91
CA ALA A 355 -18.83 -1.14 11.27
C ALA A 355 -18.20 -0.76 9.92
N VAL A 356 -18.42 -1.58 8.89
CA VAL A 356 -17.88 -1.32 7.54
C VAL A 356 -18.16 0.11 7.09
N ASP A 357 -17.12 0.81 6.65
CA ASP A 357 -17.12 2.23 6.27
C ASP A 357 -17.71 3.13 7.37
N ASN A 358 -17.32 2.88 8.63
CA ASN A 358 -17.89 3.50 9.84
C ASN A 358 -19.42 3.33 9.99
N GLY A 359 -20.01 2.33 9.33
CA GLY A 359 -21.46 2.14 9.24
C GLY A 359 -22.16 3.05 8.22
N GLN A 360 -21.41 3.82 7.42
CA GLN A 360 -21.91 4.77 6.43
C GLN A 360 -21.39 4.44 5.03
N THR A 361 -21.69 3.22 4.56
CA THR A 361 -21.29 2.76 3.23
C THR A 361 -21.81 3.66 2.11
N ASP A 362 -20.97 3.92 1.10
CA ASP A 362 -21.28 4.76 -0.06
C ASP A 362 -21.06 3.98 -1.35
N GLU A 363 -22.16 3.57 -1.99
CA GLU A 363 -22.13 2.79 -3.25
C GLU A 363 -21.48 3.53 -4.41
N LYS A 364 -21.61 4.87 -4.45
CA LYS A 364 -21.08 5.66 -5.57
C LYS A 364 -19.59 5.86 -5.46
N SER A 365 -19.10 6.14 -4.25
CA SER A 365 -17.70 6.49 -4.04
C SER A 365 -16.85 5.30 -3.60
N ARG A 366 -17.43 4.35 -2.84
CA ARG A 366 -16.72 3.27 -2.14
C ARG A 366 -17.45 1.91 -2.29
N PRO A 367 -17.68 1.45 -3.54
CA PRO A 367 -18.46 0.24 -3.82
C PRO A 367 -17.86 -1.03 -3.18
N LEU A 368 -16.55 -1.12 -3.02
CA LEU A 368 -15.91 -2.26 -2.33
C LEU A 368 -16.33 -2.35 -0.86
N GLY A 369 -16.51 -1.21 -0.18
CA GLY A 369 -17.05 -1.18 1.18
C GLY A 369 -18.50 -1.71 1.24
N VAL A 370 -19.32 -1.36 0.26
CA VAL A 370 -20.68 -1.91 0.14
C VAL A 370 -20.65 -3.42 -0.04
N LEU A 371 -19.79 -3.92 -0.93
CA LEU A 371 -19.68 -5.34 -1.21
C LEU A 371 -19.25 -6.14 0.02
N VAL A 372 -18.20 -5.69 0.73
CA VAL A 372 -17.76 -6.31 1.99
C VAL A 372 -18.89 -6.32 3.01
N LYS A 373 -19.63 -5.22 3.14
CA LYS A 373 -20.79 -5.15 4.03
C LYS A 373 -21.88 -6.16 3.64
N LEU A 374 -22.27 -6.23 2.37
CA LEU A 374 -23.34 -7.11 1.91
C LEU A 374 -22.99 -8.58 2.11
N VAL A 375 -21.74 -8.95 1.84
CA VAL A 375 -21.23 -10.31 2.06
C VAL A 375 -21.20 -10.64 3.55
N ALA A 376 -20.70 -9.73 4.39
CA ALA A 376 -20.66 -9.93 5.84
C ALA A 376 -22.07 -10.04 6.46
N ASP A 377 -23.01 -9.19 6.02
CA ASP A 377 -24.41 -9.26 6.46
C ASP A 377 -25.04 -10.61 6.06
N ALA A 378 -24.81 -11.08 4.82
CA ALA A 378 -25.32 -12.36 4.35
C ALA A 378 -24.73 -13.56 5.12
N LEU A 379 -23.43 -13.53 5.42
CA LEU A 379 -22.78 -14.53 6.26
C LEU A 379 -23.35 -14.56 7.67
N ASN A 380 -23.58 -13.39 8.27
CA ASN A 380 -24.19 -13.27 9.59
C ASN A 380 -25.65 -13.75 9.62
N GLU A 381 -26.47 -13.39 8.63
CA GLU A 381 -27.83 -13.91 8.48
C GLU A 381 -27.82 -15.45 8.41
N TYR A 382 -26.91 -16.01 7.60
CA TYR A 382 -26.75 -17.45 7.49
C TYR A 382 -26.32 -18.09 8.82
N GLN A 383 -25.29 -17.56 9.50
CA GLN A 383 -24.82 -18.07 10.79
C GLN A 383 -25.95 -18.08 11.85
N ILE A 384 -26.73 -17.01 11.92
CA ILE A 384 -27.89 -16.91 12.83
C ILE A 384 -28.93 -17.98 12.49
N SER A 385 -29.20 -18.25 11.21
CA SER A 385 -30.12 -19.32 10.79
C SER A 385 -29.67 -20.71 11.26
N GLN A 386 -28.37 -20.90 11.49
CA GLN A 386 -27.76 -22.12 12.02
C GLN A 386 -27.61 -22.11 13.56
N GLY A 387 -28.21 -21.13 14.25
CA GLY A 387 -28.11 -20.99 15.71
C GLY A 387 -26.76 -20.47 16.23
N LYS A 388 -25.90 -19.94 15.35
CA LYS A 388 -24.63 -19.29 15.72
C LYS A 388 -24.84 -17.79 15.97
N LYS A 389 -23.89 -17.15 16.63
CA LYS A 389 -23.89 -15.69 16.83
C LYS A 389 -23.36 -14.99 15.58
N ALA A 390 -23.83 -13.76 15.35
CA ALA A 390 -23.19 -12.87 14.38
C ALA A 390 -21.78 -12.51 14.83
N GLU A 391 -20.90 -12.35 13.86
CA GLU A 391 -19.49 -12.01 14.05
C GLU A 391 -19.13 -10.73 13.28
N PRO A 392 -18.07 -10.02 13.70
CA PRO A 392 -17.48 -8.95 12.90
C PRO A 392 -16.97 -9.46 11.56
N VAL A 393 -16.71 -8.53 10.62
CA VAL A 393 -15.96 -8.85 9.40
C VAL A 393 -14.61 -9.48 9.79
N PRO A 394 -14.20 -10.58 9.16
CA PRO A 394 -12.88 -11.19 9.37
C PRO A 394 -11.72 -10.19 9.25
N ASN A 395 -10.65 -10.44 10.02
CA ASN A 395 -9.48 -9.56 10.08
C ASN A 395 -8.81 -9.37 8.71
N ILE A 396 -8.92 -10.36 7.84
CA ILE A 396 -8.36 -10.32 6.50
C ILE A 396 -9.52 -10.51 5.51
N VAL A 397 -9.60 -9.65 4.49
CA VAL A 397 -10.52 -9.79 3.37
C VAL A 397 -9.70 -9.96 2.11
N TYR A 398 -9.95 -11.02 1.37
CA TYR A 398 -9.30 -11.35 0.10
C TYR A 398 -10.34 -11.42 -1.01
N ASP A 399 -10.02 -10.86 -2.18
CA ASP A 399 -10.95 -10.80 -3.31
C ASP A 399 -11.23 -12.16 -3.97
N GLY A 400 -10.38 -13.16 -3.76
CA GLY A 400 -10.54 -14.49 -4.37
C GLY A 400 -10.24 -14.54 -5.87
N VAL A 401 -9.59 -13.51 -6.44
CA VAL A 401 -9.27 -13.49 -7.88
C VAL A 401 -7.94 -14.21 -8.14
N GLU A 402 -8.04 -15.44 -8.63
CA GLU A 402 -6.90 -16.27 -8.99
C GLU A 402 -6.41 -16.08 -10.45
N PRO A 403 -5.15 -16.39 -10.77
CA PRO A 403 -4.55 -16.20 -12.10
C PRO A 403 -5.23 -17.03 -13.20
N GLY A 404 -5.82 -18.18 -12.83
CA GLY A 404 -6.51 -19.10 -13.73
C GLY A 404 -7.75 -18.50 -14.41
N PHE A 405 -8.28 -17.39 -13.88
CA PHE A 405 -9.41 -16.67 -14.45
C PHE A 405 -9.13 -16.15 -15.88
N THR A 406 -7.86 -15.95 -16.24
CA THR A 406 -7.47 -15.52 -17.60
C THR A 406 -7.56 -16.62 -18.66
N ILE A 407 -7.52 -17.90 -18.28
CA ILE A 407 -7.57 -19.05 -19.23
C ILE A 407 -8.99 -19.62 -19.35
N LEU A 408 -9.86 -19.34 -18.37
CA LEU A 408 -11.20 -19.92 -18.29
C LEU A 408 -12.30 -19.16 -19.05
N VAL A 409 -11.95 -18.11 -19.82
CA VAL A 409 -12.86 -17.57 -20.85
C VAL A 409 -12.71 -18.35 -22.17
N MET A 410 -11.78 -19.32 -22.27
CA MET A 410 -11.62 -20.18 -23.45
C MET A 410 -11.69 -21.70 -23.19
N THR A 411 -11.79 -22.16 -21.94
CA THR A 411 -11.87 -23.60 -21.64
C THR A 411 -12.83 -23.92 -20.50
N THR A 412 -14.12 -23.83 -20.79
CA THR A 412 -15.13 -24.60 -20.05
C THR A 412 -14.80 -26.09 -20.26
N TRP A 413 -14.11 -26.77 -19.32
CA TRP A 413 -14.21 -28.24 -19.08
C TRP A 413 -13.20 -28.86 -18.09
N PHE A 414 -12.31 -28.11 -17.44
CA PHE A 414 -11.50 -28.67 -16.36
C PHE A 414 -11.75 -27.88 -15.07
N GLY A 415 -12.25 -28.58 -14.04
CA GLY A 415 -12.69 -27.99 -12.78
C GLY A 415 -11.62 -27.12 -12.14
N ASN A 416 -12.06 -25.98 -11.59
CA ASN A 416 -11.31 -25.18 -10.63
C ASN A 416 -10.86 -26.10 -9.48
N GLN A 417 -9.60 -26.53 -9.49
CA GLN A 417 -9.00 -27.01 -8.26
C GLN A 417 -8.67 -25.80 -7.41
N ALA A 418 -9.15 -25.79 -6.17
CA ALA A 418 -8.77 -24.81 -5.16
C ALA A 418 -7.25 -24.93 -4.94
N GLY A 419 -6.49 -23.93 -5.37
CA GLY A 419 -5.04 -23.87 -5.19
C GLY A 419 -4.61 -22.43 -4.97
N ASN A 420 -3.57 -22.19 -4.19
CA ASN A 420 -3.06 -20.84 -3.92
C ASN A 420 -2.13 -20.38 -5.01
N ALA A 421 -2.69 -20.22 -6.21
CA ALA A 421 -1.94 -19.74 -7.36
C ALA A 421 -1.43 -18.29 -7.18
N ASN A 422 -1.91 -17.57 -6.15
CA ASN A 422 -1.41 -16.28 -5.72
C ASN A 422 -0.39 -16.35 -4.57
N HIS A 423 -0.03 -17.53 -4.06
CA HIS A 423 0.98 -17.68 -2.99
C HIS A 423 0.78 -16.71 -1.81
N ILE A 424 -0.47 -16.55 -1.35
CA ILE A 424 -0.80 -15.84 -0.11
C ILE A 424 -0.62 -16.82 1.04
N CYS A 425 0.30 -16.52 1.95
CA CYS A 425 0.78 -17.42 2.98
C CYS A 425 0.57 -16.76 4.34
N LEU A 426 -0.05 -17.47 5.28
CA LEU A 426 -0.24 -17.02 6.65
C LEU A 426 0.44 -17.98 7.62
N LYS A 427 1.15 -17.46 8.63
CA LYS A 427 1.82 -18.29 9.64
C LYS A 427 1.90 -17.63 11.02
N ASN A 428 1.62 -18.37 12.09
CA ASN A 428 1.89 -17.94 13.47
C ASN A 428 1.36 -16.53 13.85
N ASN A 429 0.25 -16.08 13.26
CA ASN A 429 -0.40 -14.80 13.60
C ASN A 429 -1.24 -14.91 14.89
N THR A 430 -0.73 -15.67 15.87
CA THR A 430 -1.41 -16.10 17.09
C THR A 430 -0.92 -15.36 18.33
N LYS A 431 0.03 -14.43 18.17
CA LYS A 431 0.63 -13.66 19.27
C LYS A 431 -0.40 -12.80 20.03
N GLY A 432 -1.52 -12.49 19.39
CA GLY A 432 -2.66 -11.78 19.99
C GLY A 432 -3.63 -12.70 20.73
N LYS A 433 -4.62 -12.09 21.39
CA LYS A 433 -5.74 -12.83 22.00
C LYS A 433 -6.75 -13.36 20.98
N ILE A 434 -6.66 -12.87 19.74
CA ILE A 434 -7.57 -13.20 18.65
C ILE A 434 -6.78 -13.97 17.61
N GLN A 435 -7.35 -15.11 17.23
CA GLN A 435 -6.94 -15.86 16.06
C GLN A 435 -7.55 -15.20 14.82
N PRO A 436 -6.74 -14.69 13.86
CA PRO A 436 -7.31 -14.04 12.69
C PRO A 436 -8.06 -15.03 11.82
N SER A 437 -9.06 -14.51 11.10
CA SER A 437 -9.77 -15.24 10.06
C SER A 437 -9.73 -14.47 8.74
N ILE A 438 -9.88 -15.19 7.63
CA ILE A 438 -9.90 -14.64 6.27
C ILE A 438 -11.29 -14.78 5.69
N LEU A 439 -11.86 -13.69 5.19
CA LEU A 439 -13.00 -13.70 4.29
C LEU A 439 -12.48 -13.74 2.85
N ASP A 440 -12.70 -14.85 2.17
CA ASP A 440 -12.48 -14.97 0.73
C ASP A 440 -13.81 -14.68 0.03
N LEU A 441 -13.86 -13.51 -0.62
CA LEU A 441 -15.04 -13.06 -1.35
C LEU A 441 -15.38 -14.00 -2.51
N ASN A 442 -14.36 -14.59 -3.15
CA ASN A 442 -14.49 -15.31 -4.43
C ASN A 442 -15.28 -14.48 -5.45
N LEU A 443 -14.78 -13.27 -5.72
CA LEU A 443 -15.41 -12.33 -6.66
C LEU A 443 -15.75 -12.96 -8.02
N PRO A 444 -14.91 -13.82 -8.63
CA PRO A 444 -15.27 -14.51 -9.86
C PRO A 444 -16.60 -15.26 -9.78
N ALA A 445 -16.86 -16.00 -8.70
CA ALA A 445 -18.12 -16.71 -8.52
C ALA A 445 -19.29 -15.75 -8.27
N LEU A 446 -19.07 -14.71 -7.46
CA LEU A 446 -20.09 -13.69 -7.19
C LEU A 446 -20.53 -12.95 -8.46
N LEU A 447 -19.58 -12.65 -9.36
CA LEU A 447 -19.83 -11.89 -10.60
C LEU A 447 -20.30 -12.79 -11.76
N ASN A 448 -19.97 -14.08 -11.78
CA ASN A 448 -20.44 -15.00 -12.83
C ASN A 448 -21.98 -15.17 -12.81
N ASN A 449 -22.62 -14.84 -11.69
CA ASN A 449 -24.07 -14.94 -11.52
C ASN A 449 -24.84 -13.65 -11.91
N SER A 450 -24.18 -12.53 -12.23
CA SER A 450 -24.83 -11.25 -12.63
C SER A 450 -23.82 -10.18 -13.09
N GLU A 451 -24.18 -9.33 -14.06
CA GLU A 451 -23.38 -8.14 -14.45
C GLU A 451 -23.15 -7.17 -13.27
N ASP A 452 -24.09 -7.09 -12.32
CA ASP A 452 -23.96 -6.39 -11.03
C ASP A 452 -24.53 -7.26 -9.88
N PRO A 453 -23.77 -7.58 -8.82
CA PRO A 453 -24.23 -8.44 -7.73
C PRO A 453 -25.30 -7.76 -6.87
N THR A 454 -26.53 -8.24 -6.97
CA THR A 454 -27.64 -7.84 -6.10
C THR A 454 -27.48 -8.40 -4.68
N LYS A 455 -28.16 -7.80 -3.69
CA LYS A 455 -28.23 -8.35 -2.33
C LYS A 455 -28.69 -9.81 -2.30
N GLU A 456 -29.64 -10.19 -3.15
CA GLU A 456 -30.18 -11.55 -3.20
C GLU A 456 -29.23 -12.55 -3.85
N SER A 457 -28.51 -12.14 -4.91
CA SER A 457 -27.50 -13.01 -5.53
C SER A 457 -26.31 -13.23 -4.60
N ILE A 458 -25.88 -12.22 -3.83
CA ILE A 458 -24.85 -12.36 -2.79
C ILE A 458 -25.30 -13.34 -1.70
N LYS A 459 -26.53 -13.21 -1.19
CA LYS A 459 -27.08 -14.17 -0.21
C LYS A 459 -27.08 -15.60 -0.75
N THR A 460 -27.51 -15.76 -2.00
CA THR A 460 -27.56 -17.07 -2.66
C THR A 460 -26.15 -17.66 -2.79
N ALA A 461 -25.16 -16.87 -3.19
CA ALA A 461 -23.76 -17.29 -3.30
C ALA A 461 -23.19 -17.72 -1.94
N VAL A 462 -23.47 -16.96 -0.88
CA VAL A 462 -23.09 -17.33 0.50
C VAL A 462 -23.71 -18.66 0.91
N ILE A 463 -25.01 -18.86 0.69
CA ILE A 463 -25.71 -20.13 1.02
C ILE A 463 -25.12 -21.32 0.24
N LYS A 464 -24.72 -21.10 -1.01
CA LYS A 464 -24.05 -22.11 -1.85
C LYS A 464 -22.59 -22.38 -1.45
N GLY A 465 -22.03 -21.61 -0.52
CA GLY A 465 -20.63 -21.73 -0.11
C GLY A 465 -19.64 -21.22 -1.16
N GLU A 466 -20.07 -20.31 -2.05
CA GLU A 466 -19.20 -19.69 -3.06
C GLU A 466 -18.21 -18.72 -2.39
N THR A 467 -18.67 -17.95 -1.41
CA THR A 467 -17.85 -17.14 -0.49
C THR A 467 -17.48 -17.94 0.76
N LYS A 468 -16.27 -17.76 1.30
CA LYS A 468 -15.70 -18.63 2.33
C LYS A 468 -15.06 -17.86 3.47
N ILE A 469 -15.12 -18.43 4.68
CA ILE A 469 -14.32 -17.99 5.82
C ILE A 469 -13.29 -19.08 6.14
N TYR A 470 -12.03 -18.68 6.24
CA TYR A 470 -10.94 -19.54 6.72
C TYR A 470 -10.53 -19.09 8.12
N ARG A 471 -10.35 -20.03 9.03
CA ARG A 471 -9.93 -19.73 10.42
C ARG A 471 -8.63 -20.43 10.74
N ALA A 472 -7.81 -19.77 11.56
CA ALA A 472 -6.63 -20.40 12.11
C ALA A 472 -7.04 -21.58 13.01
N THR A 473 -6.30 -22.68 12.94
CA THR A 473 -6.49 -23.87 13.78
C THR A 473 -5.32 -24.04 14.74
N ASP A 474 -5.62 -24.56 15.93
CA ASP A 474 -4.62 -24.83 16.96
C ASP A 474 -3.72 -26.05 16.62
N ASN A 475 -4.04 -26.80 15.55
CA ASN A 475 -3.37 -28.05 15.19
C ASN A 475 -3.43 -28.27 13.65
N PRO A 476 -2.48 -27.71 12.87
CA PRO A 476 -2.47 -27.89 11.42
C PRO A 476 -2.39 -29.37 11.06
N SER A 477 -3.39 -29.91 10.36
CA SER A 477 -3.35 -31.29 9.86
C SER A 477 -2.29 -31.50 8.77
N TYR A 478 -1.79 -30.41 8.18
CA TYR A 478 -0.90 -30.42 7.02
C TYR A 478 0.27 -29.46 7.20
N GLY A 479 1.47 -30.02 7.28
CA GLY A 479 2.72 -29.31 7.01
C GLY A 479 3.03 -29.41 5.53
N GLY A 480 2.82 -28.33 4.79
CA GLY A 480 3.17 -28.21 3.37
C GLY A 480 3.87 -26.88 3.15
N GLY A 481 5.04 -26.93 2.50
CA GLY A 481 5.72 -25.73 2.01
C GLY A 481 4.97 -25.07 0.84
N PRO A 482 5.57 -24.06 0.20
CA PRO A 482 4.94 -23.15 -0.79
C PRO A 482 4.27 -23.80 -2.02
N ASP A 483 4.33 -25.13 -2.16
CA ASP A 483 3.68 -25.89 -3.24
C ASP A 483 2.24 -26.34 -2.87
N ALA A 484 1.76 -26.11 -1.64
CA ALA A 484 0.41 -26.44 -1.20
C ALA A 484 -0.45 -25.16 -1.12
N GLY A 485 -1.64 -25.22 -1.71
CA GLY A 485 -2.58 -24.10 -1.69
C GLY A 485 -2.82 -23.50 -0.28
N PHE A 486 -2.55 -22.21 -0.10
CA PHE A 486 -2.93 -21.35 1.01
C PHE A 486 -2.48 -21.97 2.32
N ASP A 487 -1.16 -22.13 2.50
CA ASP A 487 -0.65 -22.33 3.85
C ASP A 487 0.86 -22.07 4.00
N CYS A 488 1.25 -21.52 5.15
CA CYS A 488 2.58 -21.78 5.71
C CYS A 488 2.52 -22.24 7.19
N GLU A 489 1.31 -22.43 7.75
CA GLU A 489 0.85 -23.35 8.82
C GLU A 489 -0.57 -22.91 9.29
N GLY A 490 -1.60 -23.75 9.12
CA GLY A 490 -2.70 -23.89 10.07
C GLY A 490 -4.09 -23.32 9.77
N PHE A 491 -4.43 -22.86 8.56
CA PHE A 491 -5.83 -22.45 8.29
C PHE A 491 -6.66 -23.62 7.78
N GLN A 492 -7.74 -23.97 8.51
CA GLN A 492 -8.75 -24.89 7.99
C GLN A 492 -9.93 -24.10 7.46
N PHE A 493 -10.45 -24.58 6.34
CA PHE A 493 -11.73 -24.15 5.83
C PHE A 493 -12.83 -24.52 6.83
N GLU A 494 -13.48 -23.52 7.42
CA GLU A 494 -14.79 -23.67 8.03
C GLU A 494 -15.83 -23.10 7.07
N GLY A 495 -16.09 -23.82 5.98
CA GLY A 495 -17.32 -23.61 5.24
C GLY A 495 -18.21 -24.83 5.30
N LEU A 496 -19.45 -24.54 4.93
CA LEU A 496 -20.65 -25.33 5.18
C LEU A 496 -20.43 -26.80 4.81
N PRO A 497 -20.81 -27.77 5.66
CA PRO A 497 -20.93 -29.14 5.17
C PRO A 497 -22.03 -29.12 4.11
N VAL A 498 -21.64 -29.18 2.83
CA VAL A 498 -22.57 -29.54 1.77
C VAL A 498 -22.80 -31.05 1.91
N GLU A 499 -23.67 -31.44 2.86
CA GLU A 499 -24.42 -32.67 2.65
C GLU A 499 -25.47 -32.36 1.60
N PHE A 500 -25.22 -32.79 0.37
CA PHE A 500 -26.30 -32.94 -0.59
C PHE A 500 -27.35 -33.88 0.03
N PRO A 501 -28.65 -33.53 0.02
CA PRO A 501 -29.66 -34.53 0.31
C PRO A 501 -29.45 -35.68 -0.68
N LYS A 502 -29.27 -36.89 -0.16
CA LYS A 502 -29.36 -38.09 -0.98
C LYS A 502 -30.75 -38.08 -1.61
N ILE A 503 -30.81 -37.92 -2.93
CA ILE A 503 -32.03 -38.12 -3.72
C ILE A 503 -32.51 -39.55 -3.51
#